data_AF-A0A0A7GEM9-F1
#
_entry.id   AF-A0A0A7GEM9-F1
#
_cell.length_a   1.000
_cell.length_b   1.000
_cell.length_c   1.000
_cell.angle_alpha   90.00
_cell.angle_beta   90.00
_cell.angle_gamma   90.00
#
_symmetry.space_group_name_H-M   'P 1'
#
loop_
_entity.id
_entity.type
_entity.pdbx_description
1 polymer ?
#
loop_
_entity_poly.entity_id
_entity_poly.type
_entity_poly.pdbx_seq_one_letter_code
_entity_poly.pdbx_strand_id
1 'polypeptide(L)'
;MISLDDEISGSIESEVNRVCCRVFEKYSIDQLMEMVRGSENVYLLLHRDDREFVDIYVSNNGVDSSEFIAVPVPKRFAVLEPDKNYFEITLKANIALALRGERDFHL
;
A
#
# COMPACT_ATOMS: atom_id res chain seq x y z
N MET A 1 -23.20 16.66 16.49
CA MET A 1 -23.65 15.88 15.33
C MET A 1 -22.40 15.65 14.50
N ILE A 2 -21.83 14.45 14.55
CA ILE A 2 -20.62 14.09 13.82
C ILE A 2 -21.02 13.93 12.34
N SER A 3 -20.24 14.47 11.40
CA SER A 3 -20.58 14.34 9.98
C SER A 3 -20.44 12.87 9.54
N LEU A 4 -21.28 12.42 8.61
CA LEU A 4 -21.14 11.09 8.00
C LEU A 4 -19.73 10.91 7.39
N ASP A 5 -19.14 12.00 6.90
CA ASP A 5 -17.77 12.05 6.38
C ASP A 5 -16.71 11.82 7.46
N ASP A 6 -16.96 12.28 8.70
CA ASP A 6 -16.04 12.08 9.83
C ASP A 6 -16.07 10.62 10.31
N GLU A 7 -17.24 9.97 10.28
CA GLU A 7 -17.38 8.54 10.61
C GLU A 7 -16.71 7.63 9.57
N ILE A 8 -16.90 7.94 8.27
CA ILE A 8 -16.25 7.23 7.16
C ILE A 8 -14.73 7.43 7.22
N SER A 9 -14.27 8.65 7.49
CA SER A 9 -12.85 8.98 7.64
C SER A 9 -12.19 8.20 8.79
N GLY A 10 -12.83 8.14 9.95
CA GLY A 10 -12.33 7.38 11.11
C GLY A 10 -12.31 5.86 10.86
N SER A 11 -13.26 5.33 10.10
CA SER A 11 -13.27 3.92 9.71
C SER A 11 -12.11 3.58 8.76
N ILE A 12 -11.83 4.44 7.77
CA ILE A 12 -10.75 4.23 6.81
C ILE A 12 -9.37 4.33 7.49
N GLU A 13 -9.19 5.30 8.39
CA GLU A 13 -7.92 5.45 9.11
C GLU A 13 -7.60 4.18 9.95
N SER A 14 -8.60 3.64 10.62
CA SER A 14 -8.48 2.36 11.36
C SER A 14 -8.09 1.20 10.44
N GLU A 15 -8.70 1.13 9.24
CA GLU A 15 -8.40 0.09 8.25
C GLU A 15 -6.99 0.22 7.66
N VAL A 16 -6.56 1.44 7.32
CA VAL A 16 -5.21 1.72 6.85
C VAL A 16 -4.19 1.28 7.89
N ASN A 17 -4.40 1.66 9.15
CA ASN A 17 -3.52 1.27 10.25
C ASN A 17 -3.45 -0.25 10.39
N ARG A 18 -4.58 -0.96 10.32
CA ARG A 18 -4.62 -2.42 10.39
C ARG A 18 -3.83 -3.07 9.24
N VAL A 19 -4.04 -2.62 8.00
CA VAL A 19 -3.28 -3.15 6.85
C VAL A 19 -1.79 -2.86 7.01
N CYS A 20 -1.43 -1.65 7.41
CA CYS A 20 -0.03 -1.28 7.63
C CYS A 20 0.63 -2.14 8.71
N CYS A 21 -0.06 -2.40 9.83
CA CYS A 21 0.43 -3.33 10.85
C CYS A 21 0.72 -4.71 10.25
N ARG A 22 -0.19 -5.27 9.44
CA ARG A 22 0.02 -6.58 8.79
C ARG A 22 1.17 -6.57 7.78
N VAL A 23 1.29 -5.51 6.99
CA VAL A 23 2.40 -5.32 6.05
C VAL A 23 3.72 -5.33 6.83
N PHE A 24 3.83 -4.53 7.90
CA PHE A 24 5.07 -4.38 8.66
C PHE A 24 5.38 -5.55 9.60
N GLU A 25 4.38 -6.35 9.97
CA GLU A 25 4.58 -7.66 10.62
C GLU A 25 5.26 -8.67 9.69
N LYS A 26 4.96 -8.62 8.38
CA LYS A 26 5.51 -9.54 7.37
C LYS A 26 6.80 -9.04 6.72
N TYR A 27 6.87 -7.73 6.48
CA TYR A 27 7.93 -7.10 5.71
C TYR A 27 8.39 -5.81 6.38
N SER A 28 9.65 -5.76 6.80
CA SER A 28 10.22 -4.51 7.29
C SER A 28 10.31 -3.48 6.17
N ILE A 29 10.36 -2.19 6.54
CA ILE A 29 10.56 -1.09 5.58
C ILE A 29 11.83 -1.34 4.75
N ASP A 30 12.92 -1.81 5.39
CA ASP A 30 14.17 -2.12 4.70
C ASP A 30 14.01 -3.23 3.67
N GLN A 31 13.26 -4.29 3.98
CA GLN A 31 12.98 -5.38 3.04
C GLN A 31 12.17 -4.88 1.85
N LEU A 32 11.13 -4.08 2.09
CA LEU A 32 10.31 -3.50 1.02
C LEU A 32 11.14 -2.57 0.12
N MET A 33 11.97 -1.71 0.71
CA MET A 33 12.88 -0.84 -0.03
C MET A 33 13.88 -1.64 -0.88
N GLU A 34 14.41 -2.74 -0.36
CA GLU A 34 15.34 -3.59 -1.12
C GLU A 34 14.64 -4.30 -2.29
N MET A 35 13.42 -4.80 -2.09
CA MET A 35 12.64 -5.45 -3.15
C MET A 35 12.36 -4.51 -4.33
N VAL A 36 12.02 -3.25 -4.06
CA VAL A 36 11.73 -2.27 -5.13
C VAL A 36 12.97 -1.72 -5.82
N ARG A 37 14.16 -1.85 -5.21
CA ARG A 37 15.43 -1.50 -5.87
C ARG A 37 15.76 -2.47 -7.00
N GLY A 38 15.51 -3.76 -6.77
CA GLY A 38 15.84 -4.84 -7.71
C GLY A 38 14.79 -5.12 -8.79
N SER A 39 13.61 -4.49 -8.72
CA SER A 39 12.45 -4.82 -9.56
C SER A 39 11.88 -3.59 -10.26
N GLU A 40 11.26 -3.75 -11.44
CA GLU A 40 10.62 -2.63 -12.14
C GLU A 40 9.39 -2.12 -11.38
N ASN A 41 8.41 -3.00 -11.10
CA ASN A 41 7.24 -2.65 -10.31
C ASN A 41 6.94 -3.72 -9.25
N VAL A 42 6.68 -3.26 -8.03
CA VAL A 42 6.32 -4.09 -6.87
C VAL A 42 5.02 -3.55 -6.30
N TYR A 43 4.11 -4.48 -6.01
CA TYR A 43 2.79 -4.18 -5.48
C TYR A 43 2.55 -4.99 -4.20
N LEU A 44 1.86 -4.39 -3.23
CA LEU A 44 1.16 -5.15 -2.19
C LEU A 44 -0.18 -5.61 -2.77
N LEU A 45 -0.50 -6.88 -2.59
CA LEU A 45 -1.81 -7.45 -2.87
C LEU A 45 -2.61 -7.53 -1.60
N LEU A 46 -3.75 -6.85 -1.59
CA LEU A 46 -4.75 -6.94 -0.53
C LEU A 46 -5.97 -7.67 -1.09
N HIS A 47 -6.44 -8.72 -0.43
CA HIS A 47 -7.69 -9.36 -0.85
C HIS A 47 -8.87 -8.44 -0.52
N ARG A 48 -9.80 -8.24 -1.47
CA ARG A 48 -10.93 -7.32 -1.29
C ARG A 48 -11.84 -7.71 -0.12
N ASP A 49 -12.10 -9.01 -0.01
CA ASP A 49 -12.98 -9.57 1.02
C ASP A 49 -12.25 -10.00 2.29
N ASP A 50 -10.95 -10.31 2.19
CA ASP A 50 -10.11 -10.77 3.30
C ASP A 50 -8.97 -9.79 3.53
N ARG A 51 -9.26 -8.80 4.37
CA ARG A 51 -8.32 -7.72 4.68
C ARG A 51 -7.17 -8.15 5.61
N GLU A 52 -7.14 -9.42 6.06
CA GLU A 52 -5.98 -10.01 6.73
C GLU A 52 -4.96 -10.55 5.72
N PHE A 53 -5.38 -10.82 4.48
CA PHE A 53 -4.50 -11.25 3.42
C PHE A 53 -3.71 -10.06 2.86
N VAL A 54 -2.40 -10.13 3.07
CA VAL A 54 -1.40 -9.22 2.50
C VAL A 54 -0.29 -10.07 1.90
N ASP A 55 -0.02 -9.89 0.62
CA ASP A 55 1.11 -10.52 -0.07
C ASP A 55 1.86 -9.52 -0.96
N ILE A 56 3.04 -9.89 -1.44
CA ILE A 56 3.83 -9.08 -2.37
C ILE A 56 3.77 -9.71 -3.76
N TYR A 57 3.53 -8.86 -4.76
CA TYR A 57 3.57 -9.25 -6.15
C TYR A 57 4.50 -8.35 -6.94
N VAL A 58 5.40 -8.97 -7.68
CA VAL A 58 6.34 -8.30 -8.59
C VAL A 58 5.83 -8.52 -10.01
N SER A 59 5.56 -7.46 -10.76
CA SER A 59 5.05 -7.58 -12.13
C SER A 59 5.51 -6.46 -13.02
N ASN A 60 5.71 -6.80 -14.29
CA ASN A 60 6.05 -5.85 -15.33
C ASN A 60 4.81 -5.28 -16.04
N ASN A 61 3.63 -5.90 -15.84
CA ASN A 61 2.39 -5.59 -16.56
C ASN A 61 1.24 -5.14 -15.64
N GLY A 62 1.55 -4.75 -14.40
CA GLY A 62 0.55 -4.48 -13.37
C GLY A 62 -0.14 -5.75 -12.84
N VAL A 63 -1.16 -5.56 -12.01
CA VAL A 63 -2.03 -6.61 -11.48
C VAL A 63 -3.45 -6.30 -11.93
N ASP A 64 -4.01 -7.12 -12.81
CA ASP A 64 -5.44 -7.07 -13.09
C ASP A 64 -6.09 -8.29 -12.46
N SER A 65 -6.60 -8.11 -11.23
CA SER A 65 -7.39 -9.13 -10.57
C SER A 65 -8.60 -8.49 -9.91
N SER A 66 -9.78 -9.03 -10.22
CA SER A 66 -11.04 -8.63 -9.60
C SER A 66 -11.07 -8.94 -8.09
N GLU A 67 -10.22 -9.85 -7.62
CA GLU A 67 -10.20 -10.32 -6.22
C GLU A 67 -9.24 -9.53 -5.35
N PHE A 68 -8.24 -8.89 -5.95
CA PHE A 68 -7.20 -8.16 -5.23
C PHE A 68 -7.22 -6.65 -5.52
N ILE A 69 -6.72 -5.90 -4.55
CA ILE A 69 -6.35 -4.50 -4.69
C ILE A 69 -4.83 -4.47 -4.71
N ALA A 70 -4.26 -3.97 -5.81
CA ALA A 70 -2.83 -3.80 -5.94
C ALA A 70 -2.44 -2.40 -5.49
N VAL A 71 -1.58 -2.32 -4.48
CA VAL A 71 -1.05 -1.06 -3.95
C VAL A 71 0.40 -0.92 -4.38
N PRO A 72 0.79 0.10 -5.15
CA PRO A 72 2.16 0.27 -5.59
C PRO A 72 3.08 0.59 -4.40
N VAL A 73 4.22 -0.10 -4.35
CA VAL A 73 5.26 0.16 -3.35
C VAL A 73 6.16 1.31 -3.84
N PRO A 74 6.41 2.36 -3.04
CA PRO A 74 7.01 3.60 -3.54
C PRO A 74 8.51 3.45 -3.85
N LYS A 75 8.83 3.30 -5.13
CA LYS A 75 10.21 3.11 -5.60
C LYS A 75 11.11 4.33 -5.46
N ARG A 76 10.57 5.54 -5.65
CA ARG A 76 11.34 6.80 -5.60
C ARG A 76 12.16 6.94 -4.32
N PHE A 77 11.52 6.67 -3.17
CA PHE A 77 12.13 6.80 -1.85
C PHE A 77 13.01 5.62 -1.45
N ALA A 78 13.15 4.61 -2.32
CA ALA A 78 14.07 3.50 -2.14
C ALA A 78 15.31 3.60 -3.05
N VAL A 79 15.16 4.23 -4.23
CA VAL A 79 16.20 4.27 -5.28
C VAL A 79 16.80 5.67 -5.45
N LEU A 80 15.97 6.68 -5.73
CA LEU A 80 16.44 8.01 -6.15
C LEU A 80 16.80 8.89 -4.95
N GLU A 81 15.95 8.86 -3.93
CA GLU A 81 16.09 9.65 -2.70
C GLU A 81 15.83 8.73 -1.50
N PRO A 82 16.78 7.82 -1.14
CA PRO A 82 16.55 6.83 -0.10
C PRO A 82 16.19 7.45 1.25
N ASP A 83 14.93 7.32 1.67
CA ASP A 83 14.42 7.84 2.93
C ASP A 83 13.31 6.92 3.47
N LYS A 84 13.56 6.30 4.63
CA LYS A 84 12.64 5.33 5.24
C LYS A 84 11.33 5.98 5.69
N ASN A 85 11.38 7.20 6.21
CA ASN A 85 10.22 7.87 6.76
C ASN A 85 9.29 8.31 5.62
N TYR A 86 9.84 8.92 4.56
CA TYR A 86 9.05 9.27 3.38
C TYR A 86 8.54 8.03 2.64
N PHE A 87 9.31 6.94 2.60
CA PHE A 87 8.84 5.67 2.07
C PHE A 87 7.62 5.15 2.85
N GLU A 88 7.70 5.11 4.18
CA GLU A 88 6.60 4.63 5.03
C GLU A 88 5.33 5.49 4.90
N ILE A 89 5.48 6.82 4.97
CA ILE A 89 4.37 7.76 4.82
C ILE A 89 3.70 7.61 3.44
N THR A 90 4.51 7.46 2.39
CA THR A 90 3.99 7.30 1.02
C THR A 90 3.29 5.97 0.85
N LEU A 91 3.83 4.88 1.41
CA LEU A 91 3.19 3.58 1.36
C LEU A 91 1.83 3.60 2.08
N LYS A 92 1.74 4.22 3.26
CA LYS A 92 0.48 4.45 3.99
C LYS A 92 -0.53 5.22 3.14
N ALA A 93 -0.10 6.28 2.46
CA ALA A 93 -0.95 7.06 1.57
C ALA A 93 -1.46 6.22 0.39
N ASN A 94 -0.59 5.44 -0.25
CA ASN A 94 -0.99 4.55 -1.34
C ASN A 94 -2.02 3.51 -0.89
N ILE A 95 -1.86 2.93 0.31
CA ILE A 95 -2.84 1.99 0.90
C ILE A 95 -4.19 2.70 1.10
N ALA A 96 -4.18 3.91 1.65
CA ALA A 96 -5.41 4.68 1.88
C ALA A 96 -6.16 4.98 0.57
N LEU A 97 -5.44 5.41 -0.48
CA LEU A 97 -6.02 5.64 -1.81
C LEU A 97 -6.61 4.36 -2.40
N ALA A 98 -5.86 3.26 -2.30
CA ALA A 98 -6.29 1.97 -2.81
C ALA A 98 -7.57 1.45 -2.13
N LEU A 99 -7.68 1.60 -0.81
CA LEU A 99 -8.86 1.21 -0.04
C LEU A 99 -10.08 2.10 -0.35
N ARG A 100 -9.87 3.35 -0.73
CA ARG A 100 -10.94 4.25 -1.22
C ARG A 100 -11.42 3.90 -2.63
N GLY A 101 -10.76 2.96 -3.30
CA GLY A 101 -11.07 2.60 -4.69
C GLY A 101 -10.57 3.62 -5.70
N GLU A 102 -9.68 4.53 -5.29
CA GLU A 102 -9.00 5.43 -6.20
C GLU A 102 -7.98 4.63 -7.02
N ARG A 103 -8.15 4.63 -8.35
CA ARG A 103 -7.27 3.91 -9.29
C ARG A 103 -6.12 4.79 -9.81
N ASP A 104 -6.14 6.08 -9.50
CA ASP A 104 -5.10 7.03 -9.91
C ASP A 104 -3.91 6.94 -8.96
N PHE A 105 -3.11 5.90 -9.14
CA PHE A 105 -1.74 5.89 -8.66
C PHE A 105 -0.91 6.69 -9.66
N HIS A 106 -0.65 7.97 -9.37
CA HIS A 106 0.34 8.72 -10.13
C HIS A 106 1.73 8.08 -9.89
N LEU A 107 2.14 7.22 -10.80
CA LEU A 107 3.47 6.59 -10.90
C LEU A 107 4.51 7.58 -11.41
#